data_AF-A0A5E4M2I4-F1
#
_entry.id   AF-A0A5E4M2I4-F1
#
_cell.length_a   1.000
_cell.length_b   1.000
_cell.length_c   1.000
_cell.angle_alpha   90.00
_cell.angle_beta   90.00
_cell.angle_gamma   90.00
#
_symmetry.space_group_name_H-M   'P 1'
#
loop_
_entity.id
_entity.type
_entity.pdbx_description
1 polymer ?
#
loop_
_entity_poly.entity_id
_entity_poly.type
_entity_poly.pdbx_seq_one_letter_code
_entity_poly.pdbx_strand_id
1 'polypeptide(L)'
;MKPFSSWNLNYIRENYIKCLSASRKYVKCAFGVLRVKWQILRKDIEVSSDKAVHIIKYICIQHNLIRIKDEDSDLDYYQKIIRQSHGNQTNELQERDNHGGARRGSTKTNKR
;
A
#
# COMPACT_ATOMS: atom_id res chain seq x y z
N MET A 1 -6.43 -13.11 6.20
CA MET A 1 -6.32 -13.76 7.53
C MET A 1 -7.07 -12.93 8.55
N LYS A 2 -7.91 -13.57 9.36
CA LYS A 2 -8.74 -12.89 10.38
C LYS A 2 -7.97 -12.83 11.70
N PRO A 3 -7.73 -11.66 12.30
CA PRO A 3 -7.15 -11.56 13.64
C PRO A 3 -8.11 -12.15 14.68
N PHE A 4 -7.59 -12.74 15.76
CA PHE A 4 -8.42 -13.17 16.88
C PHE A 4 -9.10 -11.96 17.53
N SER A 5 -10.35 -12.11 17.95
CA SER A 5 -11.09 -11.06 18.66
C SER A 5 -10.38 -10.72 19.98
N SER A 6 -10.27 -9.42 20.27
CA SER A 6 -9.52 -8.85 21.41
C SER A 6 -9.98 -9.29 22.81
N TRP A 7 -11.13 -9.93 22.92
CA TRP A 7 -11.74 -10.32 24.19
C TRP A 7 -11.15 -11.68 24.62
N ASN A 8 -10.19 -11.67 25.56
CA ASN A 8 -9.46 -12.84 26.11
C ASN A 8 -8.28 -13.39 25.28
N LEU A 9 -7.31 -12.53 25.02
CA LEU A 9 -6.02 -12.91 24.43
C LEU A 9 -5.08 -13.47 25.51
N ASN A 10 -4.84 -14.79 25.50
CA ASN A 10 -3.76 -15.39 26.28
C ASN A 10 -2.41 -14.91 25.73
N TYR A 11 -1.35 -14.89 26.56
CA TYR A 11 0.02 -14.50 26.17
C TYR A 11 0.47 -15.13 24.84
N ILE A 12 0.16 -16.41 24.63
CA ILE A 12 0.49 -17.14 23.40
C ILE A 12 -0.22 -16.55 22.17
N ARG A 13 -1.50 -16.16 22.30
CA ARG A 13 -2.28 -15.53 21.22
C ARG A 13 -1.80 -14.10 20.93
N GLU A 14 -1.42 -13.35 21.95
CA GLU A 14 -0.81 -12.02 21.79
C GLU A 14 0.50 -12.10 21.01
N ASN A 15 1.38 -13.02 21.40
CA ASN A 15 2.63 -13.22 20.71
C ASN A 15 2.39 -13.61 19.24
N TYR A 16 1.44 -14.52 18.98
CA TYR A 16 1.08 -14.89 17.61
C TYR A 16 0.58 -13.70 16.78
N ILE A 17 -0.34 -12.89 17.28
CA ILE A 17 -0.86 -11.72 16.56
C ILE A 17 0.24 -10.67 16.34
N LYS A 18 1.13 -10.48 17.31
CA LYS A 18 2.27 -9.57 17.21
C LYS A 18 3.22 -10.02 16.10
N CYS A 19 3.62 -11.29 16.09
CA CYS A 19 4.42 -11.87 15.01
C CYS A 19 3.72 -11.73 13.66
N LEU A 20 2.44 -12.08 13.58
CA LEU A 20 1.67 -11.99 12.33
C LEU A 20 1.59 -10.55 11.80
N SER A 21 1.36 -9.58 12.69
CA SER A 21 1.29 -8.16 12.34
C SER A 21 2.64 -7.64 11.85
N ALA A 22 3.73 -8.03 12.53
CA ALA A 22 5.09 -7.71 12.12
C ALA A 22 5.40 -8.32 10.74
N SER A 23 5.16 -9.63 10.54
CA SER A 23 5.35 -10.30 9.25
C SER A 23 4.57 -9.61 8.14
N ARG A 24 3.29 -9.25 8.37
CA ARG A 24 2.49 -8.51 7.38
C ARG A 24 3.09 -7.14 7.06
N LYS A 25 3.60 -6.42 8.06
CA LYS A 25 4.27 -5.12 7.88
C LYS A 25 5.50 -5.27 6.98
N TYR A 26 6.37 -6.24 7.25
CA TYR A 26 7.57 -6.48 6.45
C TYR A 26 7.23 -6.87 5.01
N VAL A 27 6.29 -7.78 4.82
CA VAL A 27 5.82 -8.19 3.48
C VAL A 27 5.23 -7.00 2.73
N LYS A 28 4.35 -6.21 3.35
CA LYS A 28 3.78 -5.00 2.73
C LYS A 28 4.86 -4.00 2.32
N CYS A 29 5.85 -3.76 3.18
CA CYS A 29 6.95 -2.86 2.89
C CYS A 29 7.78 -3.33 1.68
N ALA A 30 8.15 -4.61 1.66
CA ALA A 30 8.89 -5.21 0.55
C ALA A 30 8.12 -5.12 -0.77
N PHE A 31 6.82 -5.43 -0.77
CA PHE A 31 5.98 -5.28 -1.96
C PHE A 31 5.84 -3.81 -2.41
N GLY A 32 5.93 -2.84 -1.49
CA GLY A 32 6.00 -1.43 -1.83
C GLY A 32 7.24 -1.10 -2.68
N VAL A 33 8.41 -1.57 -2.24
CA VAL A 33 9.68 -1.44 -2.98
C VAL A 33 9.56 -2.06 -4.37
N LEU A 34 9.09 -3.30 -4.43
CA LEU A 34 9.02 -4.05 -5.67
C LEU A 34 8.00 -3.43 -6.64
N ARG A 35 6.86 -2.90 -6.17
CA ARG A 35 5.83 -2.24 -7.00
C ARG A 35 6.34 -0.99 -7.71
N VAL A 36 7.20 -0.21 -7.05
CA VAL A 36 7.76 1.02 -7.64
C VAL A 36 8.78 0.68 -8.73
N LYS A 37 9.60 -0.36 -8.50
CA LYS A 37 10.66 -0.78 -9.43
C LYS A 37 10.12 -1.58 -10.61
N TRP A 38 9.15 -2.47 -10.39
CA TRP A 38 8.69 -3.42 -11.39
C TRP A 38 7.28 -3.10 -11.86
N GLN A 39 7.13 -2.75 -13.14
CA GLN A 39 5.84 -2.36 -13.73
C GLN A 39 4.79 -3.46 -13.63
N ILE A 40 5.19 -4.74 -13.69
CA ILE A 40 4.30 -5.89 -13.56
C ILE A 40 3.50 -5.91 -12.25
N LEU A 41 4.06 -5.34 -11.17
CA LEU A 41 3.41 -5.29 -9.85
C LEU A 41 2.52 -4.05 -9.65
N ARG A 42 2.44 -3.16 -10.65
CA ARG A 42 1.51 -2.02 -10.61
C ARG A 42 0.07 -2.46 -10.86
N LYS A 43 -0.11 -3.50 -11.67
CA LYS A 43 -1.39 -4.19 -11.87
C LYS A 43 -1.46 -5.40 -10.94
N ASP A 44 -2.68 -5.78 -10.56
CA ASP A 44 -2.90 -7.03 -9.85
C ASP A 44 -2.54 -8.22 -10.76
N ILE A 45 -1.97 -9.27 -10.15
CA ILE A 45 -1.49 -10.44 -10.87
C ILE A 45 -2.68 -11.37 -11.15
N GLU A 46 -3.31 -11.20 -12.31
CA GLU A 46 -4.45 -12.00 -12.80
C GLU A 46 -4.01 -13.37 -13.35
N VAL A 47 -3.25 -14.14 -12.57
CA VAL A 47 -2.75 -15.48 -12.98
C VAL A 47 -3.04 -16.51 -11.90
N SER A 48 -2.94 -17.80 -12.25
CA SER A 48 -3.06 -18.89 -11.28
C SER A 48 -2.02 -18.76 -10.15
N SER A 49 -2.35 -19.26 -8.97
CA SER A 49 -1.49 -19.17 -7.78
C SER A 49 -0.07 -19.71 -8.04
N ASP A 50 0.05 -20.84 -8.75
CA ASP A 50 1.35 -21.42 -9.09
C ASP A 50 2.20 -20.49 -9.95
N LYS A 51 1.60 -19.86 -10.96
CA LYS A 51 2.31 -18.90 -11.83
C LYS A 51 2.68 -17.63 -11.06
N ALA A 52 1.83 -17.16 -10.16
CA ALA A 52 2.12 -16.02 -9.32
C ALA A 52 3.37 -16.26 -8.45
N VAL A 53 3.51 -17.47 -7.87
CA VAL A 53 4.71 -17.84 -7.11
C VAL A 53 5.98 -17.75 -7.96
N HIS A 54 5.94 -18.22 -9.21
CA HIS A 54 7.09 -18.14 -10.12
C HIS A 54 7.43 -16.69 -10.47
N ILE A 55 6.44 -15.84 -10.73
CA ILE A 55 6.63 -14.41 -11.00
C ILE A 55 7.31 -13.72 -9.81
N ILE A 56 6.82 -13.96 -8.59
CA ILE A 56 7.41 -13.35 -7.39
C ILE A 56 8.85 -13.83 -7.18
N LYS A 57 9.12 -15.14 -7.34
CA LYS A 57 10.49 -15.68 -7.26
C LYS A 57 11.42 -15.02 -8.27
N TYR A 58 10.98 -14.90 -9.52
CA TYR A 58 11.74 -14.23 -10.59
C TYR A 58 12.06 -12.78 -10.21
N ILE A 59 11.08 -12.02 -9.72
CA ILE A 59 11.26 -10.63 -9.29
C ILE A 59 12.29 -10.53 -8.15
N CYS A 60 12.23 -11.42 -7.16
CA CYS A 60 13.21 -11.45 -6.06
C CYS A 60 14.62 -11.74 -6.56
N ILE A 61 14.78 -12.72 -7.47
CA ILE A 61 16.08 -13.05 -8.08
C ILE A 61 16.61 -11.87 -8.87
N GLN A 62 15.78 -11.24 -9.71
CA GLN A 62 16.16 -10.08 -10.50
C GLN A 62 16.56 -8.89 -9.63
N HIS A 63 15.83 -8.66 -8.53
CA HIS A 63 16.19 -7.62 -7.57
C HIS A 63 17.58 -7.87 -6.97
N ASN A 64 17.84 -9.09 -6.51
CA ASN A 64 19.14 -9.44 -5.93
C ASN A 64 20.27 -9.36 -6.97
N LEU A 65 20.00 -9.75 -8.22
CA LEU A 65 20.98 -9.67 -9.30
C LEU A 65 21.36 -8.22 -9.61
N ILE A 66 20.37 -7.32 -9.70
CA ILE A 66 20.62 -5.88 -9.89
C ILE A 66 21.43 -5.32 -8.72
N ARG A 67 21.09 -5.70 -7.49
CA ARG A 67 21.83 -5.29 -6.28
C ARG A 67 23.31 -5.68 -6.32
N ILE A 68 23.62 -6.85 -6.86
CA ILE A 68 25.01 -7.33 -7.02
C ILE A 68 25.74 -6.56 -8.13
N LYS A 69 25.02 -6.18 -9.20
CA LYS A 69 25.62 -5.52 -10.38
C LYS A 69 25.80 -4.01 -10.23
N ASP A 70 24.90 -3.32 -9.53
CA ASP A 70 24.83 -1.85 -9.47
C ASP A 70 25.53 -1.22 -8.25
N GLU A 71 26.34 -1.96 -7.47
CA GLU A 71 27.05 -1.46 -6.28
C GLU A 71 26.25 -0.42 -5.45
N ASP A 72 25.00 -0.77 -5.12
CA ASP A 72 24.18 -0.06 -4.14
C ASP A 72 23.74 1.38 -4.48
N SER A 73 23.35 1.67 -5.74
CA SER A 73 22.55 2.88 -6.03
C SER A 73 21.09 2.73 -5.55
N ASP A 74 20.91 2.58 -4.23
CA ASP A 74 19.60 2.68 -3.56
C ASP A 74 19.06 4.12 -3.53
N LEU A 75 19.90 5.10 -3.87
CA LEU A 75 19.57 6.53 -3.81
C LEU A 75 18.41 6.90 -4.75
N ASP A 76 18.39 6.32 -5.95
CA ASP A 76 17.32 6.51 -6.93
C ASP A 76 15.96 6.02 -6.42
N TYR A 77 15.96 5.00 -5.55
CA TYR A 77 14.75 4.45 -4.95
C TYR A 77 14.15 5.40 -3.90
N TYR A 78 14.96 5.89 -2.95
CA TYR A 78 14.49 6.87 -1.96
C TYR A 78 13.98 8.15 -2.62
N GLN A 79 14.70 8.67 -3.62
CA GLN A 79 14.26 9.85 -4.36
C GLN A 79 12.91 9.63 -5.07
N LYS A 80 12.66 8.44 -5.61
CA LYS A 80 11.40 8.12 -6.31
C LYS A 80 10.22 7.96 -5.35
N ILE A 81 10.41 7.35 -4.18
CA ILE A 81 9.36 7.27 -3.15
C ILE A 81 9.00 8.65 -2.61
N ILE A 82 10.01 9.49 -2.32
CA ILE A 82 9.81 10.86 -1.81
C ILE A 82 9.01 11.69 -2.83
N ARG A 83 9.32 11.56 -4.13
CA ARG A 83 8.57 12.21 -5.22
C ARG A 83 7.12 11.71 -5.32
N GLN A 84 6.87 10.41 -5.19
CA GLN A 84 5.51 9.85 -5.22
C GLN A 84 4.68 10.26 -3.99
N SER A 85 5.30 10.38 -2.81
CA SER A 85 4.61 10.84 -1.60
C SER A 85 4.18 12.31 -1.68
N HIS A 86 4.94 13.17 -2.36
CA HIS A 86 4.57 14.58 -2.58
C HIS A 86 3.46 14.74 -3.63
N GLY A 87 3.43 13.91 -4.68
CA GLY A 87 2.36 13.92 -5.68
C GLY A 87 0.99 13.43 -5.17
N ASN A 88 0.96 12.64 -4.09
CA ASN A 88 -0.29 12.18 -3.49
C ASN A 88 -0.90 13.22 -2.51
N GLN A 89 -0.10 14.08 -1.86
CA GLN A 89 -0.61 15.15 -0.99
C GLN A 89 -1.39 16.22 -1.77
N THR A 90 -1.01 16.51 -3.03
CA THR A 90 -1.72 17.48 -3.86
C THR A 90 -3.09 16.99 -4.32
N ASN A 91 -3.27 15.67 -4.49
CA ASN A 91 -4.54 15.09 -4.93
C ASN A 91 -5.56 14.97 -3.78
N GLU A 92 -5.11 14.73 -2.54
CA GLU A 92 -6.01 14.62 -1.38
C GLU A 92 -6.55 15.98 -0.88
N LEU A 93 -5.86 17.10 -1.14
CA LEU A 93 -6.38 18.44 -0.85
C LEU A 93 -7.44 18.88 -1.86
N GLN A 94 -7.31 18.47 -3.13
CA GLN A 94 -8.22 18.85 -4.21
C GLN A 94 -9.57 18.10 -4.16
N GLU A 95 -9.62 16.90 -3.56
CA GLU A 95 -10.87 16.15 -3.36
C GLU A 95 -11.70 16.61 -2.15
N ARG A 96 -11.08 17.26 -1.15
CA ARG A 96 -11.84 17.85 -0.02
C ARG A 96 -12.51 19.18 -0.36
N ASP A 97 -11.94 19.93 -1.29
CA ASP A 97 -12.50 21.22 -1.71
C ASP A 97 -13.66 21.07 -2.73
N ASN A 98 -13.81 19.91 -3.36
CA ASN A 98 -14.87 19.66 -4.35
C ASN A 98 -16.19 19.09 -3.78
N HIS A 99 -16.30 18.88 -2.47
CA HIS A 99 -17.53 18.45 -1.80
C HIS A 99 -18.09 19.50 -0.82
N GLY A 100 -18.07 20.77 -1.21
CA GLY A 100 -18.62 21.89 -0.44
C GLY A 100 -19.61 22.74 -1.22
N GLY A 101 -20.75 22.17 -1.67
CA GLY A 101 -21.64 22.92 -2.57
C GLY A 101 -23.07 22.42 -2.71
N ALA A 102 -23.79 22.12 -1.62
CA ALA A 102 -25.25 22.00 -1.67
C ALA A 102 -25.88 22.67 -0.44
N ARG A 103 -25.93 24.01 -0.46
CA ARG A 103 -26.76 24.78 0.47
C ARG A 103 -28.23 24.45 0.18
N ARG A 104 -28.89 23.71 1.07
CA ARG A 104 -30.36 23.62 1.10
C ARG A 104 -30.91 25.02 1.39
N GLY A 105 -31.36 25.71 0.35
CA GLY A 105 -32.16 26.93 0.47
C GLY A 105 -33.50 26.58 1.12
N SER A 106 -33.71 27.09 2.33
CA SER A 106 -35.02 27.07 2.97
C SER A 106 -35.83 28.24 2.39
N THR A 107 -36.69 27.95 1.41
CA THR A 107 -37.66 28.91 0.88
C THR A 107 -38.75 29.14 1.92
N LYS A 108 -38.73 30.32 2.55
CA LYS A 108 -39.90 30.90 3.20
C LYS A 108 -40.98 31.11 2.13
N THR A 109 -42.10 30.40 2.23
CA THR A 109 -43.33 30.73 1.50
C THR A 109 -44.39 31.17 2.51
N ASN A 110 -44.63 32.47 2.50
CA ASN A 110 -45.74 33.15 3.15
C ASN A 110 -46.98 33.04 2.23
N LYS A 111 -48.13 32.56 2.70
CA LYS A 111 -49.41 32.74 1.99
C LYS A 111 -50.61 32.69 2.95
N ARG A 112 -51.17 33.89 3.13
CA ARG A 112 -52.56 34.29 3.44
C ARG A 112 -53.23 33.75 4.70
#